data_AF-A0A9D8XNE2-F1
#
_entry.id   AF-A0A9D8XNE2-F1
#
_cell.length_a   1.000
_cell.length_b   1.000
_cell.length_c   1.000
_cell.angle_alpha   90.00
_cell.angle_beta   90.00
_cell.angle_gamma   90.00
#
_symmetry.space_group_name_H-M   'P 1'
#
loop_
_entity.id
_entity.type
_entity.pdbx_description
1 polymer ?
#
loop_
_entity_poly.entity_id
_entity_poly.type
_entity_poly.pdbx_seq_one_letter_code
_entity_poly.pdbx_strand_id
1 'polypeptide(L)'
;MIKLLNKLRILLPPVLKWQAVLLLVLMVLAAFLELAGLAMLMPAVMAFTDPQALQEGSGVFSRLYQFSRAGSPEQFIYLCAGGIALFYLLKNGFAILQIKAQSTFAMRLSNDIADRLFKRYLNVPYQTFTGMESSALTLRLNRAQEFSSELFLPLLFVWTELCVFAVIGITILLMEPLAACFVLVAALAAFFLFYLPVKRRIERYGKENHEAAEGMFSLLSQVFGSLGMIRLTRTQEYFSKRFRNVQECRSDRQKRSSDCGQMPRFAMETFGVILLMGVIVIAVLSGKTFSGSTAAGAAFFAAAFVRLMPGVSRIQYNMLHIRTYKHLFDVLSKDLTGFPQEKAAPENGTDLTFRKELKLENISFRYSPETPVILDKFSLTLGRQEAVALVGTTGAGKSTLAHIAAGFLAPDAGKVTVDGIDIQENLPAWQKQIGCVPQNIYLLNGSVAENVAFGVEPEAIDLE
;
A
#
# COMPACT_ATOMS: atom_id res chain seq x y z
N MET A 1 -14.72 -2.31 13.50
CA MET A 1 -13.81 -1.14 13.63
C MET A 1 -12.55 -1.49 14.46
N ILE A 2 -12.70 -2.04 15.67
CA ILE A 2 -11.58 -2.43 16.57
C ILE A 2 -10.56 -3.39 15.92
N LYS A 3 -11.02 -4.42 15.19
CA LYS A 3 -10.12 -5.34 14.44
C LYS A 3 -9.26 -4.63 13.38
N LEU A 4 -9.76 -3.55 12.78
CA LEU A 4 -9.04 -2.79 11.74
C LEU A 4 -8.01 -1.86 12.38
N LEU A 5 -8.36 -1.22 13.51
CA LEU A 5 -7.43 -0.41 14.32
C LEU A 5 -6.25 -1.24 14.86
N ASN A 6 -6.51 -2.46 15.33
CA ASN A 6 -5.44 -3.36 15.78
C ASN A 6 -4.50 -3.76 14.63
N LYS A 7 -5.05 -4.04 13.44
CA LYS A 7 -4.24 -4.32 12.24
C LYS A 7 -3.43 -3.11 11.79
N LEU A 8 -4.03 -1.92 11.82
CA LEU A 8 -3.32 -0.68 11.52
C LEU A 8 -2.17 -0.43 12.49
N ARG A 9 -2.35 -0.77 13.79
CA ARG A 9 -1.29 -0.65 14.81
C ARG A 9 -0.12 -1.60 14.57
N ILE A 10 -0.35 -2.79 14.02
CA ILE A 10 0.71 -3.75 13.64
C ILE A 10 1.49 -3.21 12.43
N LEU A 11 0.77 -2.64 11.46
CA LEU A 11 1.36 -2.16 10.21
C LEU A 11 2.07 -0.81 10.37
N LEU A 12 1.61 0.06 11.28
CA LEU A 12 2.16 1.40 11.45
C LEU A 12 3.31 1.42 12.49
N PRO A 13 4.57 1.62 12.08
CA PRO A 13 5.71 1.66 12.99
C PRO A 13 5.65 2.90 13.90
N PRO A 14 6.25 2.83 15.11
CA PRO A 14 6.18 3.91 16.10
C PRO A 14 6.75 5.24 15.59
N VAL A 15 7.82 5.21 14.78
CA VAL A 15 8.45 6.40 14.18
C VAL A 15 7.51 7.16 13.23
N LEU A 16 6.65 6.44 12.50
CA LEU A 16 5.71 7.05 11.56
C LEU A 16 4.44 7.60 12.24
N LYS A 17 4.18 7.30 13.51
CA LYS A 17 2.98 7.79 14.21
C LYS A 17 2.93 9.32 14.29
N TRP A 18 4.05 9.95 14.66
CA TRP A 18 4.13 11.41 14.72
C TRP A 18 4.02 12.06 13.34
N GLN A 19 4.62 11.43 12.32
CA GLN A 19 4.49 11.88 10.94
C GLN A 19 3.04 11.79 10.44
N ALA A 20 2.30 10.76 10.86
CA ALA A 20 0.88 10.63 10.55
C ALA A 20 0.04 11.75 11.19
N VAL A 21 0.33 12.12 12.45
CA VAL A 21 -0.34 13.25 13.12
C VAL A 21 -0.04 14.57 12.40
N LEU A 22 1.23 14.84 12.09
CA LEU A 22 1.62 16.04 11.33
C LEU A 22 0.90 16.12 9.98
N LEU A 23 0.76 14.97 9.31
CA LEU A 23 0.09 14.86 8.02
C LEU A 23 -1.42 15.11 8.11
N LEU A 24 -2.08 14.66 9.19
CA LEU A 24 -3.47 14.99 9.46
C LEU A 24 -3.67 16.50 9.69
N VAL A 25 -2.77 17.14 10.45
CA VAL A 25 -2.79 18.60 10.64
C VAL A 25 -2.63 19.32 9.30
N LEU A 26 -1.70 18.88 8.46
CA LEU A 26 -1.47 19.44 7.12
C LEU A 26 -2.72 19.35 6.23
N MET A 27 -3.45 18.23 6.27
CA MET A 27 -4.70 18.05 5.53
C MET A 27 -5.81 19.00 5.99
N VAL A 28 -5.94 19.19 7.30
CA VAL A 28 -6.91 20.13 7.87
C VAL A 28 -6.54 21.57 7.48
N LEU A 29 -5.27 21.94 7.54
CA LEU A 29 -4.80 23.26 7.12
C LEU A 29 -5.09 23.51 5.62
N ALA A 30 -4.88 22.51 4.76
CA ALA A 30 -5.28 22.59 3.36
C ALA A 30 -6.78 22.83 3.17
N ALA A 31 -7.63 22.18 3.97
CA ALA A 31 -9.07 22.40 3.91
C ALA A 31 -9.45 23.85 4.27
N PHE A 32 -8.76 24.47 5.24
CA PHE A 32 -8.93 25.89 5.54
C PHE A 32 -8.42 26.81 4.42
N LEU A 33 -7.30 26.47 3.77
CA LEU A 33 -6.81 27.23 2.62
C LEU A 33 -7.75 27.14 1.39
N GLU A 34 -8.40 25.99 1.20
CA GLU A 34 -9.46 25.82 0.21
C GLU A 34 -10.65 26.74 0.49
N LEU A 35 -11.13 26.75 1.74
CA LEU A 35 -12.21 27.64 2.15
C LEU A 35 -11.83 29.12 1.99
N ALA A 36 -10.62 29.51 2.42
CA ALA A 36 -10.13 30.87 2.30
C ALA A 36 -10.07 31.32 0.84
N GLY A 37 -9.64 30.44 -0.08
CA GLY A 37 -9.64 30.72 -1.52
C GLY A 37 -11.05 30.97 -2.07
N LEU A 38 -12.05 30.20 -1.63
CA LEU A 38 -13.45 30.43 -2.01
C LEU A 38 -14.01 31.73 -1.42
N ALA A 39 -13.71 32.01 -0.15
CA ALA A 39 -14.17 33.21 0.54
C ALA A 39 -13.57 34.50 -0.05
N MET A 40 -12.33 34.44 -0.57
CA MET A 40 -11.67 35.56 -1.23
C MET A 40 -12.36 36.03 -2.52
N LEU A 41 -13.27 35.24 -3.09
CA LEU A 41 -14.08 35.67 -4.24
C LEU A 41 -15.21 36.63 -3.83
N MET A 42 -15.71 36.54 -2.59
CA MET A 42 -16.85 37.34 -2.13
C MET A 42 -16.61 38.86 -2.20
N PRO A 43 -15.47 39.41 -1.72
CA PRO A 43 -15.22 40.86 -1.80
C PRO A 43 -15.22 41.38 -3.25
N ALA A 44 -14.65 40.61 -4.18
CA ALA A 44 -14.59 40.99 -5.60
C ALA A 44 -15.98 40.97 -6.25
N VAL A 45 -16.79 39.95 -5.95
CA VAL A 45 -18.18 39.88 -6.43
C VAL A 45 -19.01 41.02 -5.86
N MET A 46 -18.89 41.29 -4.55
CA MET A 46 -19.62 42.37 -3.88
C MET A 46 -19.24 43.75 -4.45
N ALA A 47 -17.96 43.99 -4.72
CA ALA A 47 -17.50 45.24 -5.35
C ALA A 47 -18.04 45.43 -6.78
N PHE A 48 -18.37 44.34 -7.48
CA PHE A 48 -18.93 44.37 -8.83
C PHE A 48 -20.46 44.51 -8.82
N THR A 49 -21.16 43.84 -7.90
CA THR A 49 -22.63 43.79 -7.89
C THR A 49 -23.29 44.90 -7.09
N ASP A 50 -22.65 45.40 -6.03
CA ASP A 50 -23.18 46.49 -5.20
C ASP A 50 -22.04 47.33 -4.58
N PRO A 51 -21.49 48.28 -5.36
CA PRO A 51 -20.39 49.13 -4.91
C PRO A 51 -20.77 50.03 -3.72
N GLN A 52 -22.04 50.42 -3.59
CA GLN A 52 -22.52 51.30 -2.53
C GLN A 52 -22.51 50.57 -1.17
N ALA A 53 -23.00 49.33 -1.13
CA ALA A 53 -22.94 48.50 0.09
C ALA A 53 -21.50 48.24 0.57
N LEU A 54 -20.52 48.26 -0.33
CA LEU A 54 -19.10 48.11 0.00
C LEU A 54 -18.49 49.39 0.60
N GLN A 55 -18.93 50.57 0.15
CA GLN A 55 -18.43 51.88 0.61
C GLN A 55 -19.04 52.32 1.93
N GLU A 56 -20.35 52.09 2.12
CA GLU A 56 -21.13 52.61 3.27
C GLU A 56 -21.42 51.54 4.34
N GLY A 57 -21.14 50.26 4.05
CA GLY A 57 -21.39 49.16 4.99
C GLY A 57 -20.44 49.14 6.20
N SER A 58 -20.86 48.47 7.28
CA SER A 58 -20.04 48.24 8.50
C SER A 58 -19.42 46.83 8.60
N GLY A 59 -19.63 46.02 7.57
CA GLY A 59 -19.19 44.62 7.51
C GLY A 59 -17.68 44.42 7.35
N VAL A 60 -17.25 43.15 7.40
CA VAL A 60 -15.83 42.79 7.26
C VAL A 60 -15.27 43.21 5.89
N PHE A 61 -16.08 43.13 4.83
CA PHE A 61 -15.67 43.46 3.47
C PHE A 61 -15.51 44.97 3.23
N SER A 62 -16.33 45.83 3.86
CA SER A 62 -16.17 47.28 3.76
C SER A 62 -14.96 47.79 4.55
N ARG A 63 -14.63 47.18 5.70
CA ARG A 63 -13.36 47.44 6.40
C ARG A 63 -12.14 47.05 5.55
N LEU A 64 -12.23 45.93 4.83
CA LEU A 64 -11.21 45.50 3.86
C LEU A 64 -11.05 46.52 2.72
N TYR A 65 -12.15 47.06 2.20
CA TYR A 65 -12.13 48.14 1.21
C TYR A 65 -11.46 49.40 1.75
N GLN A 66 -11.86 49.89 2.92
CA GLN A 66 -11.25 51.06 3.56
C GLN A 66 -9.76 50.86 3.88
N PHE A 67 -9.39 49.65 4.33
CA PHE A 67 -7.99 49.30 4.58
C PHE A 67 -7.15 49.28 3.29
N SER A 68 -7.73 48.82 2.18
CA SER A 68 -7.03 48.78 0.89
C SER A 68 -6.67 50.17 0.34
N ARG A 69 -7.31 51.23 0.84
CA ARG A 69 -7.20 52.63 0.36
C ARG A 69 -7.44 52.77 -1.15
N ALA A 70 -8.18 51.84 -1.75
CA ALA A 70 -8.57 51.94 -3.15
C ALA A 70 -9.44 53.18 -3.38
N GLY A 71 -9.07 54.03 -4.34
CA GLY A 71 -9.79 55.26 -4.65
C GLY A 71 -11.10 55.03 -5.41
N SER A 72 -11.28 53.84 -5.99
CA SER A 72 -12.51 53.45 -6.70
C SER A 72 -12.82 51.95 -6.51
N PRO A 73 -14.08 51.52 -6.69
CA PRO A 73 -14.45 50.10 -6.71
C PRO A 73 -13.67 49.28 -7.74
N GLU A 74 -13.36 49.87 -8.91
CA GLU A 74 -12.57 49.22 -9.96
C GLU A 74 -11.13 48.93 -9.53
N GLN A 75 -10.47 49.90 -8.88
CA GLN A 75 -9.13 49.72 -8.32
C GLN A 75 -9.10 48.61 -7.26
N PHE A 76 -10.15 48.52 -6.45
CA PHE A 76 -10.29 47.45 -5.47
C PHE A 76 -10.45 46.08 -6.13
N ILE A 77 -11.22 45.98 -7.22
CA ILE A 77 -11.36 44.74 -8.00
C ILE A 77 -9.99 44.29 -8.56
N TYR A 78 -9.18 45.21 -9.09
CA TYR A 78 -7.83 44.87 -9.57
C TYR A 78 -6.92 44.37 -8.43
N LEU A 79 -7.00 45.00 -7.25
CA LEU A 79 -6.23 44.59 -6.08
C LEU A 79 -6.70 43.21 -5.56
N CYS A 80 -8.01 42.97 -5.53
CA CYS A 80 -8.58 41.65 -5.23
C CYS A 80 -8.12 40.60 -6.24
N ALA A 81 -8.15 40.90 -7.54
CA ALA A 81 -7.73 39.97 -8.59
C ALA A 81 -6.25 39.57 -8.42
N GLY A 82 -5.35 40.53 -8.19
CA GLY A 82 -3.94 40.26 -7.92
C GLY A 82 -3.73 39.45 -6.62
N GLY A 83 -4.45 39.80 -5.55
CA GLY A 83 -4.38 39.09 -4.28
C GLY A 83 -4.90 37.65 -4.36
N ILE A 84 -6.02 37.43 -5.04
CA ILE A 84 -6.60 36.11 -5.30
C ILE A 84 -5.62 35.27 -6.13
N ALA A 85 -5.05 35.83 -7.21
CA ALA A 85 -4.10 35.12 -8.05
C ALA A 85 -2.87 34.66 -7.24
N LEU A 86 -2.27 35.57 -6.45
CA LEU A 86 -1.14 35.24 -5.57
C LEU A 86 -1.51 34.18 -4.52
N PHE A 87 -2.69 34.32 -3.90
CA PHE A 87 -3.17 33.35 -2.92
C PHE A 87 -3.34 31.96 -3.54
N TYR A 88 -3.95 31.84 -4.72
CA TYR A 88 -4.10 30.55 -5.40
C TYR A 88 -2.75 29.94 -5.78
N LEU A 89 -1.75 30.76 -6.12
CA LEU A 89 -0.38 30.30 -6.39
C LEU A 89 0.26 29.69 -5.13
N LEU A 90 0.16 30.37 -3.99
CA LEU A 90 0.65 29.88 -2.69
C LEU A 90 -0.12 28.64 -2.21
N LYS A 91 -1.45 28.67 -2.30
CA LYS A 91 -2.34 27.55 -1.96
C LYS A 91 -2.02 26.32 -2.79
N ASN A 92 -1.85 26.46 -4.11
CA ASN A 92 -1.50 25.33 -4.97
C ASN A 92 -0.08 24.81 -4.68
N GLY A 93 0.86 25.70 -4.35
CA GLY A 93 2.18 25.31 -3.82
C GLY A 93 2.05 24.45 -2.56
N PHE A 94 1.21 24.86 -1.61
CA PHE A 94 0.89 24.07 -0.41
C PHE A 94 0.25 22.72 -0.74
N ALA A 95 -0.70 22.68 -1.69
CA ALA A 95 -1.32 21.43 -2.12
C ALA A 95 -0.30 20.45 -2.74
N ILE A 96 0.68 20.95 -3.51
CA ILE A 96 1.79 20.14 -4.03
C ILE A 96 2.65 19.58 -2.89
N LEU A 97 2.97 20.41 -1.89
CA LEU A 97 3.72 19.96 -0.71
C LEU A 97 2.95 18.88 0.06
N GLN A 98 1.64 19.03 0.20
CA GLN A 98 0.78 18.03 0.83
C GLN A 98 0.79 16.71 0.07
N ILE A 99 0.65 16.73 -1.26
CA ILE A 99 0.70 15.52 -2.08
C ILE A 99 2.06 14.83 -1.93
N LYS A 100 3.16 15.59 -1.95
CA LYS A 100 4.52 15.06 -1.73
C LYS A 100 4.69 14.46 -0.33
N ALA A 101 4.12 15.10 0.71
CA ALA A 101 4.15 14.58 2.07
C ALA A 101 3.38 13.25 2.18
N GLN A 102 2.21 13.15 1.55
CA GLN A 102 1.39 11.94 1.50
C GLN A 102 2.08 10.79 0.77
N SER A 103 2.65 11.04 -0.41
CA SER A 103 3.37 10.02 -1.17
C SER A 103 4.63 9.56 -0.44
N THR A 104 5.40 10.49 0.13
CA THR A 104 6.59 10.17 0.93
C THR A 104 6.23 9.31 2.14
N PHE A 105 5.16 9.67 2.85
CA PHE A 105 4.68 8.88 3.99
C PHE A 105 4.29 7.47 3.58
N ALA A 106 3.51 7.32 2.51
CA ALA A 106 3.08 6.02 2.01
C ALA A 106 4.28 5.15 1.58
N MET A 107 5.27 5.71 0.89
CA MET A 107 6.46 4.97 0.47
C MET A 107 7.36 4.58 1.65
N ARG A 108 7.50 5.45 2.66
CA ARG A 108 8.22 5.08 3.90
C ARG A 108 7.53 3.93 4.63
N LEU A 109 6.20 3.95 4.69
CA LEU A 109 5.43 2.84 5.25
C LEU A 109 5.63 1.55 4.46
N SER A 110 5.64 1.63 3.12
CA SER A 110 5.95 0.49 2.25
C SER A 110 7.30 -0.12 2.56
N ASN A 111 8.35 0.70 2.61
CA ASN A 111 9.72 0.24 2.85
C ASN A 111 9.87 -0.42 4.21
N ASP A 112 9.24 0.15 5.24
CA ASP A 112 9.27 -0.40 6.59
C ASP A 112 8.49 -1.74 6.71
N ILE A 113 7.35 -1.87 6.02
CA ILE A 113 6.63 -3.16 5.96
C ILE A 113 7.45 -4.20 5.19
N ALA A 114 8.04 -3.82 4.04
CA ALA A 114 8.85 -4.71 3.22
C ALA A 114 10.11 -5.19 3.96
N ASP A 115 10.83 -4.31 4.66
CA ASP A 115 11.99 -4.66 5.47
C ASP A 115 11.63 -5.64 6.59
N ARG A 116 10.53 -5.37 7.31
CA ARG A 116 10.05 -6.27 8.37
C ARG A 116 9.63 -7.64 7.83
N LEU A 117 8.94 -7.69 6.69
CA LEU A 117 8.59 -8.96 6.03
C LEU A 117 9.82 -9.71 5.57
N PHE A 118 10.76 -9.04 4.93
CA PHE A 118 11.99 -9.63 4.43
C PHE A 118 12.81 -10.23 5.57
N LYS A 119 13.06 -9.47 6.64
CA LYS A 119 13.71 -9.97 7.87
C LYS A 119 12.97 -11.17 8.45
N ARG A 120 11.64 -11.15 8.43
CA ARG A 120 10.84 -12.25 8.96
C ARG A 120 10.98 -13.51 8.11
N TYR A 121 10.97 -13.38 6.78
CA TYR A 121 11.17 -14.50 5.83
C TYR A 121 12.56 -15.13 5.93
N LEU A 122 13.61 -14.31 6.17
CA LEU A 122 14.98 -14.82 6.38
C LEU A 122 15.12 -15.65 7.66
N ASN A 123 14.27 -15.42 8.66
CA ASN A 123 14.29 -16.12 9.95
C ASN A 123 13.17 -17.16 10.09
N VAL A 124 12.56 -17.59 8.97
CA VAL A 124 11.60 -18.71 8.97
C VAL A 124 12.37 -20.03 9.02
N PRO A 125 11.97 -21.00 9.86
CA PRO A 125 12.58 -22.32 9.88
C PRO A 125 12.67 -22.96 8.50
N TYR A 126 13.82 -23.56 8.17
CA TYR A 126 14.13 -24.09 6.84
C TYR A 126 13.04 -25.06 6.31
N GLN A 127 12.49 -25.93 7.16
CA GLN A 127 11.38 -26.82 6.79
C GLN A 127 10.17 -26.06 6.22
N THR A 128 9.82 -24.92 6.81
CA THR A 128 8.70 -24.11 6.32
C THR A 128 9.10 -23.36 5.04
N PHE A 129 10.36 -22.91 4.94
CA PHE A 129 10.88 -22.21 3.77
C PHE A 129 10.91 -23.07 2.51
N THR A 130 11.33 -24.35 2.60
CA THR A 130 11.38 -25.27 1.46
C THR A 130 10.03 -25.54 0.79
N GLY A 131 8.92 -25.35 1.53
CA GLY A 131 7.56 -25.43 0.99
C GLY A 131 7.07 -24.14 0.31
N MET A 132 7.86 -23.07 0.32
CA MET A 132 7.50 -21.79 -0.29
C MET A 132 8.14 -21.64 -1.67
N GLU A 133 7.34 -21.26 -2.66
CA GLU A 133 7.86 -20.88 -3.98
C GLU A 133 8.52 -19.50 -3.93
N SER A 134 9.73 -19.37 -4.50
CA SER A 134 10.46 -18.10 -4.55
C SER A 134 9.67 -16.99 -5.26
N SER A 135 8.92 -17.34 -6.32
CA SER A 135 8.01 -16.42 -7.03
C SER A 135 6.90 -15.90 -6.12
N ALA A 136 6.36 -16.76 -5.24
CA ALA A 136 5.34 -16.39 -4.27
C ALA A 136 5.89 -15.47 -3.18
N LEU A 137 7.13 -15.68 -2.73
CA LEU A 137 7.81 -14.79 -1.78
C LEU A 137 8.04 -13.40 -2.37
N THR A 138 8.54 -13.32 -3.61
CA THR A 138 8.71 -12.04 -4.33
C THR A 138 7.38 -11.31 -4.49
N LEU A 139 6.32 -12.02 -4.89
CA LEU A 139 4.98 -11.43 -5.00
C LEU A 139 4.48 -10.90 -3.64
N ARG A 140 4.71 -11.64 -2.54
CA ARG A 140 4.31 -11.21 -1.20
C ARG A 140 5.06 -9.98 -0.71
N LEU A 141 6.34 -9.83 -1.05
CA LEU A 141 7.10 -8.61 -0.76
C LEU A 141 6.55 -7.42 -1.55
N ASN A 142 6.23 -7.61 -2.84
CA ASN A 142 5.62 -6.55 -3.66
C ASN A 142 4.25 -6.09 -3.15
N ARG A 143 3.50 -6.95 -2.44
CA ARG A 143 2.23 -6.57 -1.81
C ARG A 143 2.37 -5.47 -0.74
N ALA A 144 3.55 -5.26 -0.16
CA ALA A 144 3.81 -4.13 0.75
C ALA A 144 3.72 -2.78 0.01
N GLN A 145 4.23 -2.73 -1.22
CA GLN A 145 4.13 -1.58 -2.10
C GLN A 145 2.70 -1.37 -2.56
N GLU A 146 2.02 -2.42 -3.03
CA GLU A 146 0.60 -2.35 -3.42
C GLU A 146 -0.29 -1.87 -2.27
N PHE A 147 -0.06 -2.35 -1.05
CA PHE A 147 -0.78 -1.87 0.13
C PHE A 147 -0.61 -0.37 0.34
N SER A 148 0.60 0.14 0.13
CA SER A 148 0.87 1.55 0.37
C SER A 148 0.34 2.45 -0.75
N SER A 149 0.51 2.06 -2.02
CA SER A 149 0.08 2.85 -3.18
C SER A 149 -1.41 2.71 -3.50
N GLU A 150 -1.97 1.51 -3.38
CA GLU A 150 -3.34 1.20 -3.84
C GLU A 150 -4.38 1.19 -2.71
N LEU A 151 -3.94 1.22 -1.44
CA LEU A 151 -4.85 1.21 -0.30
C LEU A 151 -4.59 2.38 0.67
N PHE A 152 -3.37 2.53 1.15
CA PHE A 152 -3.06 3.55 2.15
C PHE A 152 -3.11 4.98 1.57
N LEU A 153 -2.52 5.22 0.40
CA LEU A 153 -2.56 6.53 -0.23
C LEU A 153 -4.00 6.96 -0.62
N PRO A 154 -4.85 6.10 -1.23
CA PRO A 154 -6.27 6.39 -1.42
C PRO A 154 -7.02 6.70 -0.12
N LEU A 155 -6.70 6.04 1.01
CA LEU A 155 -7.26 6.39 2.32
C LEU A 155 -6.93 7.83 2.70
N LEU A 156 -5.68 8.26 2.52
CA LEU A 156 -5.25 9.64 2.81
C LEU A 156 -5.97 10.66 1.92
N PHE A 157 -6.21 10.34 0.64
CA PHE A 157 -6.96 11.20 -0.27
C PHE A 157 -8.44 11.31 0.12
N VAL A 158 -9.08 10.20 0.49
CA VAL A 158 -10.46 10.24 1.03
C VAL A 158 -10.51 11.13 2.27
N TRP A 159 -9.57 10.96 3.20
CA TRP A 159 -9.49 11.81 4.40
C TRP A 159 -9.30 13.29 4.07
N THR A 160 -8.45 13.60 3.10
CA THR A 160 -8.23 14.98 2.63
C THR A 160 -9.52 15.60 2.13
N GLU A 161 -10.25 14.90 1.25
CA GLU A 161 -11.52 15.41 0.74
C GLU A 161 -12.56 15.51 1.86
N LEU A 162 -12.65 14.55 2.79
CA LEU A 162 -13.55 14.62 3.94
C LEU A 162 -13.26 15.85 4.83
N CYS A 163 -12.00 16.22 5.04
CA CYS A 163 -11.65 17.47 5.74
C CYS A 163 -12.16 18.70 4.98
N VAL A 164 -12.02 18.74 3.65
CA VAL A 164 -12.54 19.83 2.81
C VAL A 164 -14.07 19.90 2.89
N PHE A 165 -14.76 18.76 2.77
CA PHE A 165 -16.22 18.68 2.95
C PHE A 165 -16.66 19.15 4.33
N ALA A 166 -15.95 18.78 5.38
CA ALA A 166 -16.26 19.20 6.74
C ALA A 166 -16.09 20.71 6.89
N VAL A 167 -14.95 21.28 6.49
CA VAL A 167 -14.67 22.72 6.65
C VAL A 167 -15.64 23.57 5.83
N ILE A 168 -15.84 23.25 4.55
CA ILE A 168 -16.77 23.99 3.67
C ILE A 168 -18.22 23.76 4.12
N GLY A 169 -18.60 22.52 4.43
CA GLY A 169 -19.94 22.16 4.87
C GLY A 169 -20.35 22.82 6.18
N ILE A 170 -19.45 22.86 7.18
CA ILE A 170 -19.66 23.58 8.43
C ILE A 170 -19.80 25.08 8.17
N THR A 171 -18.96 25.66 7.30
CA THR A 171 -19.06 27.08 6.98
C THR A 171 -20.40 27.43 6.34
N ILE A 172 -20.85 26.61 5.39
CA ILE A 172 -22.17 26.75 4.76
C ILE A 172 -23.30 26.59 5.79
N LEU A 173 -23.19 25.63 6.72
CA LEU A 173 -24.16 25.40 7.80
C LEU A 173 -24.29 26.61 8.73
N LEU A 174 -23.17 27.28 9.02
CA LEU A 174 -23.16 28.48 9.85
C LEU A 174 -23.75 29.70 9.14
N MET A 175 -23.63 29.78 7.81
CA MET A 175 -24.19 30.88 7.02
C MET A 175 -25.67 30.69 6.70
N GLU A 176 -26.03 29.54 6.11
CA GLU A 176 -27.40 29.23 5.64
C GLU A 176 -27.72 27.75 5.90
N PRO A 177 -28.34 27.41 7.06
CA PRO A 177 -28.56 26.02 7.45
C PRO A 177 -29.38 25.20 6.46
N LEU A 178 -30.36 25.83 5.81
CA LEU A 178 -31.21 25.17 4.80
C LEU A 178 -30.42 24.80 3.54
N ALA A 179 -29.56 25.70 3.06
CA ALA A 179 -28.69 25.44 1.92
C ALA A 179 -27.67 24.34 2.22
N ALA A 180 -27.15 24.30 3.45
CA ALA A 180 -26.25 23.24 3.91
C ALA A 180 -26.90 21.85 3.87
N CYS A 181 -28.11 21.73 4.42
CA CYS A 181 -28.89 20.50 4.38
C CYS A 181 -29.17 20.07 2.93
N PHE A 182 -29.54 21.01 2.06
CA PHE A 182 -29.77 20.72 0.65
C PHE A 182 -28.52 20.18 -0.05
N VAL A 183 -27.36 20.83 0.10
CA VAL A 183 -26.09 20.39 -0.49
C VAL A 183 -25.68 19.02 0.04
N LEU A 184 -25.80 18.79 1.35
CA LEU A 184 -25.50 17.51 1.98
C LEU A 184 -26.40 16.39 1.44
N VAL A 185 -27.72 16.63 1.41
CA VAL A 185 -28.70 15.65 0.88
C VAL A 185 -28.44 15.38 -0.59
N ALA A 186 -28.17 16.41 -1.41
CA ALA A 186 -27.87 16.24 -2.82
C ALA A 186 -26.56 15.46 -3.04
N ALA A 187 -25.51 15.74 -2.27
CA ALA A 187 -24.25 15.01 -2.34
C ALA A 187 -24.42 13.53 -1.94
N LEU A 188 -25.17 13.25 -0.87
CA LEU A 188 -25.48 11.89 -0.43
C LEU A 188 -26.36 11.15 -1.46
N ALA A 189 -27.41 11.80 -1.97
CA ALA A 189 -28.29 11.24 -2.99
C ALA A 189 -27.50 10.88 -4.25
N ALA A 190 -26.66 11.79 -4.74
CA ALA A 190 -25.78 11.52 -5.87
C ALA A 190 -24.83 10.35 -5.56
N PHE A 191 -24.23 10.34 -4.36
CA PHE A 191 -23.34 9.26 -3.95
C PHE A 191 -24.04 7.91 -4.03
N PHE A 192 -25.21 7.74 -3.41
CA PHE A 192 -25.91 6.46 -3.39
C PHE A 192 -26.47 6.07 -4.76
N LEU A 193 -27.03 7.02 -5.51
CA LEU A 193 -27.67 6.78 -6.81
C LEU A 193 -26.67 6.28 -7.84
N PHE A 194 -25.47 6.88 -7.90
CA PHE A 194 -24.45 6.51 -8.88
C PHE A 194 -23.48 5.42 -8.39
N TYR A 195 -23.21 5.33 -7.08
CA TYR A 195 -22.26 4.34 -6.56
C TYR A 195 -22.87 2.94 -6.39
N LEU A 196 -24.04 2.82 -5.75
CA LEU A 196 -24.60 1.53 -5.36
C LEU A 196 -24.83 0.55 -6.54
N PRO A 197 -25.33 0.99 -7.70
CA PRO A 197 -25.56 0.08 -8.83
C PRO A 197 -24.27 -0.50 -9.40
N VAL A 198 -23.19 0.30 -9.41
CA VAL A 198 -21.93 -0.06 -10.05
C VAL A 198 -21.03 -0.85 -9.09
N LYS A 199 -21.11 -0.56 -7.79
CA LYS A 199 -20.34 -1.13 -6.67
C LYS A 199 -20.02 -2.64 -6.80
N ARG A 200 -21.01 -3.50 -7.07
CA ARG A 200 -20.81 -4.96 -7.19
C ARG A 200 -20.00 -5.35 -8.43
N ARG A 201 -20.21 -4.65 -9.56
CA ARG A 201 -19.46 -4.88 -10.80
C ARG A 201 -18.00 -4.50 -10.63
N ILE A 202 -17.73 -3.39 -9.94
CA ILE A 202 -16.34 -2.95 -9.77
C ILE A 202 -15.55 -3.89 -8.86
N GLU A 203 -16.15 -4.39 -7.78
CA GLU A 203 -15.48 -5.41 -6.94
C GLU A 203 -15.15 -6.67 -7.75
N ARG A 204 -16.10 -7.13 -8.57
CA ARG A 204 -15.91 -8.29 -9.42
C ARG A 204 -14.80 -8.06 -10.46
N TYR A 205 -14.85 -6.97 -11.22
CA TYR A 205 -13.85 -6.67 -12.24
C TYR A 205 -12.47 -6.36 -11.63
N GLY A 206 -12.42 -5.71 -10.46
CA GLY A 206 -11.19 -5.49 -9.71
C GLY A 206 -10.52 -6.81 -9.32
N LYS A 207 -11.30 -7.76 -8.79
CA LYS A 207 -10.82 -9.11 -8.45
C LYS A 207 -10.36 -9.88 -9.69
N GLU A 208 -11.16 -9.91 -10.75
CA GLU A 208 -10.83 -10.60 -12.00
C GLU A 208 -9.54 -10.03 -12.64
N ASN A 209 -9.31 -8.70 -12.54
CA ASN A 209 -8.10 -8.03 -13.01
C ASN A 209 -6.86 -8.42 -12.18
N HIS A 210 -7.00 -8.52 -10.86
CA HIS A 210 -5.92 -8.99 -9.97
C HIS A 210 -5.54 -10.45 -10.26
N GLU A 211 -6.53 -11.34 -10.32
CA GLU A 211 -6.30 -12.76 -10.64
C GLU A 211 -5.62 -12.93 -12.02
N ALA A 212 -5.97 -12.07 -13.01
CA ALA A 212 -5.32 -12.07 -14.31
C ALA A 212 -3.87 -11.55 -14.28
N ALA A 213 -3.56 -10.58 -13.42
CA ALA A 213 -2.20 -10.08 -13.23
C ALA A 213 -1.31 -11.14 -12.56
N GLU A 214 -1.79 -11.81 -11.52
CA GLU A 214 -1.09 -12.92 -10.86
C GLU A 214 -0.84 -14.08 -11.84
N GLY A 215 -1.85 -14.46 -12.63
CA GLY A 215 -1.72 -15.49 -13.66
C GLY A 215 -0.68 -15.15 -14.74
N MET A 216 -0.56 -13.88 -15.12
CA MET A 216 0.46 -13.41 -16.05
C MET A 216 1.87 -13.54 -15.45
N PHE A 217 2.06 -13.12 -14.19
CA PHE A 217 3.35 -13.24 -13.52
C PHE A 217 3.79 -14.70 -13.35
N SER A 218 2.85 -15.58 -13.01
CA SER A 218 3.07 -17.02 -12.91
C SER A 218 3.50 -17.61 -14.27
N LEU A 219 2.80 -17.28 -15.36
CA LEU A 219 3.15 -17.73 -16.70
C LEU A 219 4.56 -17.30 -17.10
N LEU A 220 4.92 -16.03 -16.88
CA LEU A 220 6.24 -15.51 -17.21
C LEU A 220 7.34 -16.21 -16.40
N SER A 221 7.11 -16.43 -15.10
CA SER A 221 8.06 -17.14 -14.23
C SER A 221 8.30 -18.58 -14.72
N GLN A 222 7.23 -19.29 -15.09
CA GLN A 222 7.32 -20.65 -15.64
C GLN A 222 8.04 -20.69 -16.99
N VAL A 223 7.72 -19.77 -17.91
CA VAL A 223 8.31 -19.72 -19.26
C VAL A 223 9.80 -19.41 -19.18
N PHE A 224 10.22 -18.44 -18.38
CA PHE A 224 11.63 -18.10 -18.25
C PHE A 224 12.41 -19.15 -17.46
N GLY A 225 11.80 -19.76 -16.43
CA GLY A 225 12.40 -20.88 -15.71
C GLY A 225 12.57 -22.15 -16.55
N SER A 226 11.79 -22.32 -17.62
CA SER A 226 11.81 -23.50 -18.50
C SER A 226 12.34 -23.23 -19.91
N LEU A 227 12.99 -22.08 -20.15
CA LEU A 227 13.39 -21.64 -21.49
C LEU A 227 14.27 -22.66 -22.24
N GLY A 228 15.15 -23.36 -21.51
CA GLY A 228 15.96 -24.44 -22.07
C GLY A 228 15.12 -25.59 -22.65
N MET A 229 14.12 -26.05 -21.90
CA MET A 229 13.18 -27.10 -22.33
C MET A 229 12.31 -26.64 -23.50
N ILE A 230 11.86 -25.38 -23.48
CA ILE A 230 11.08 -24.80 -24.58
C ILE A 230 11.91 -24.79 -25.87
N ARG A 231 13.19 -24.43 -25.80
CA ARG A 231 14.11 -24.46 -26.96
C ARG A 231 14.39 -25.88 -27.43
N LEU A 232 14.62 -26.83 -26.50
CA LEU A 232 14.88 -28.23 -26.81
C LEU A 232 13.69 -28.88 -27.53
N THR A 233 12.48 -28.66 -27.02
CA THR A 233 11.23 -29.22 -27.56
C THR A 233 10.69 -28.45 -28.77
N ARG A 234 11.29 -27.29 -29.10
CA ARG A 234 10.86 -26.37 -30.18
C ARG A 234 9.39 -25.93 -30.05
N THR A 235 8.93 -25.68 -28.83
CA THR A 235 7.54 -25.31 -28.51
C THR A 235 7.30 -23.80 -28.32
N GLN A 236 8.20 -22.95 -28.83
CA GLN A 236 8.14 -21.49 -28.65
C GLN A 236 6.79 -20.90 -29.08
N GLU A 237 6.25 -21.36 -30.22
CA GLU A 237 4.98 -20.86 -30.76
C GLU A 237 3.77 -21.20 -29.86
N TYR A 238 3.80 -22.36 -29.20
CA TYR A 238 2.76 -22.75 -28.23
C TYR A 238 2.73 -21.75 -27.06
N PHE A 239 3.89 -21.45 -26.47
CA PHE A 239 4.00 -20.52 -25.36
C PHE A 239 3.73 -19.07 -25.78
N SER A 240 4.14 -18.67 -26.99
CA SER A 240 3.81 -17.36 -27.57
C SER A 240 2.30 -17.16 -27.71
N LYS A 241 1.58 -18.16 -28.24
CA LYS A 241 0.10 -18.15 -28.32
C LYS A 241 -0.55 -18.13 -26.95
N ARG A 242 -0.06 -18.95 -26.01
CA ARG A 242 -0.56 -18.96 -24.62
C ARG A 242 -0.38 -17.60 -23.95
N PHE A 243 0.78 -16.97 -24.11
CA PHE A 243 1.06 -15.63 -23.60
C PHE A 243 0.09 -14.60 -24.21
N ARG A 244 -0.11 -14.62 -25.53
CA ARG A 244 -1.06 -13.74 -26.21
C ARG A 244 -2.49 -13.89 -25.66
N ASN A 245 -2.98 -15.12 -25.51
CA ASN A 245 -4.33 -15.37 -24.97
C ASN A 245 -4.49 -14.84 -23.54
N VAL A 246 -3.49 -15.05 -22.67
CA VAL A 246 -3.51 -14.53 -21.30
C VAL A 246 -3.42 -13.01 -21.29
N GLN A 247 -2.62 -12.41 -22.17
CA GLN A 247 -2.49 -10.96 -22.32
C GLN A 247 -3.79 -10.32 -22.81
N GLU A 248 -4.45 -10.89 -23.83
CA GLU A 248 -5.74 -10.42 -24.32
C GLU A 248 -6.82 -10.49 -23.23
N CYS A 249 -6.93 -11.63 -22.55
CA CYS A 249 -7.87 -11.79 -21.44
C CYS A 249 -7.60 -10.78 -20.30
N ARG A 250 -6.33 -10.54 -19.97
CA ARG A 250 -5.95 -9.51 -18.99
C ARG A 250 -6.31 -8.12 -19.47
N SER A 251 -6.04 -7.79 -20.73
CA SER A 251 -6.37 -6.50 -21.34
C SER A 251 -7.88 -6.23 -21.29
N ASP A 252 -8.70 -7.22 -21.63
CA ASP A 252 -10.16 -7.11 -21.56
C ASP A 252 -10.67 -6.88 -20.13
N ARG A 253 -10.11 -7.62 -19.16
CA ARG A 253 -10.46 -7.45 -17.73
C ARG A 253 -10.01 -6.09 -17.19
N GLN A 254 -8.80 -5.66 -17.56
CA GLN A 254 -8.26 -4.36 -17.19
C GLN A 254 -9.10 -3.22 -17.77
N LYS A 255 -9.50 -3.32 -19.04
CA LYS A 255 -10.42 -2.39 -19.70
C LYS A 255 -11.74 -2.30 -18.95
N ARG A 256 -12.42 -3.43 -18.71
CA ARG A 256 -13.70 -3.45 -17.97
C ARG A 256 -13.58 -2.84 -16.58
N SER A 257 -12.49 -3.12 -15.87
CA SER A 257 -12.22 -2.55 -14.55
C SER A 257 -12.04 -1.03 -14.62
N SER A 258 -11.23 -0.54 -15.56
CA SER A 258 -10.96 0.89 -15.77
C SER A 258 -12.22 1.66 -16.20
N ASP A 259 -12.93 1.16 -17.21
CA ASP A 259 -14.14 1.80 -17.75
C ASP A 259 -15.21 1.92 -16.65
N CYS A 260 -15.47 0.83 -15.93
CA CYS A 260 -16.45 0.79 -14.86
C CYS A 260 -16.10 1.70 -13.68
N GLY A 261 -14.79 1.93 -13.43
CA GLY A 261 -14.30 2.82 -12.39
C GLY A 261 -14.44 4.31 -12.72
N GLN A 262 -14.41 4.70 -14.00
CA GLN A 262 -14.50 6.11 -14.41
C GLN A 262 -15.92 6.61 -14.67
N MET A 263 -16.84 5.71 -15.08
CA MET A 263 -18.23 6.08 -15.43
C MET A 263 -18.99 6.90 -14.36
N PRO A 264 -18.94 6.57 -13.06
CA PRO A 264 -19.70 7.31 -12.04
C PRO A 264 -19.34 8.80 -11.97
N ARG A 265 -18.10 9.16 -12.30
CA ARG A 265 -17.61 10.54 -12.28
C ARG A 265 -18.38 11.44 -13.25
N PHE A 266 -18.62 11.00 -14.48
CA PHE A 266 -19.31 11.81 -15.48
C PHE A 266 -20.80 12.02 -15.12
N ALA A 267 -21.43 10.98 -14.59
CA ALA A 267 -22.80 11.08 -14.09
C ALA A 267 -22.92 12.07 -12.92
N MET A 268 -21.92 12.08 -12.03
CA MET A 268 -21.81 13.06 -10.95
C MET A 268 -21.64 14.49 -11.46
N GLU A 269 -20.69 14.74 -12.35
CA GLU A 269 -20.47 16.07 -12.93
C GLU A 269 -21.76 16.61 -13.56
N THR A 270 -22.47 15.76 -14.31
CA THR A 270 -23.75 16.10 -14.95
C THR A 270 -24.85 16.38 -13.93
N PHE A 271 -25.00 15.52 -12.92
CA PHE A 271 -25.94 15.73 -11.82
C PHE A 271 -25.67 17.04 -11.09
N GLY A 272 -24.39 17.35 -10.88
CA GLY A 272 -23.98 18.56 -10.21
C GLY A 272 -24.44 19.80 -10.98
N VAL A 273 -24.11 19.88 -12.27
CA VAL A 273 -24.51 21.01 -13.12
C VAL A 273 -26.04 21.15 -13.20
N ILE A 274 -26.77 20.03 -13.35
CA ILE A 274 -28.24 20.05 -13.37
C ILE A 274 -28.79 20.58 -12.03
N LEU A 275 -28.25 20.14 -10.91
CA LEU A 275 -28.67 20.61 -9.58
C LEU A 275 -28.41 22.11 -9.41
N LEU A 276 -27.22 22.58 -9.78
CA LEU A 276 -26.85 24.00 -9.70
C LEU A 276 -27.77 24.86 -10.56
N MET A 277 -28.00 24.46 -11.82
CA MET A 277 -28.93 25.17 -12.71
C MET A 277 -30.37 25.14 -12.19
N GLY A 278 -30.80 24.01 -11.63
CA GLY A 278 -32.12 23.90 -10.99
C GLY A 278 -32.29 24.87 -9.82
N VAL A 279 -31.28 25.00 -8.95
CA VAL A 279 -31.29 25.97 -7.85
C VAL A 279 -31.37 27.40 -8.38
N ILE A 280 -30.62 27.74 -9.44
CA ILE A 280 -30.67 29.07 -10.07
C ILE A 280 -32.07 29.33 -10.63
N VAL A 281 -32.67 28.38 -11.35
CA VAL A 281 -34.03 28.52 -11.90
C VAL A 281 -35.07 28.70 -10.78
N ILE A 282 -35.01 27.91 -9.71
CA ILE A 282 -35.93 28.03 -8.56
C ILE A 282 -35.77 29.41 -7.89
N ALA A 283 -34.53 29.90 -7.75
CA ALA A 283 -34.29 31.22 -7.18
C ALA A 283 -34.92 32.35 -8.03
N VAL A 284 -34.79 32.26 -9.36
CA VAL A 284 -35.41 33.22 -10.30
C VAL A 284 -36.93 33.13 -10.25
N LEU A 285 -37.52 31.93 -10.26
CA LEU A 285 -38.97 31.73 -10.16
C LEU A 285 -39.56 32.19 -8.82
N SER A 286 -38.77 32.13 -7.74
CA SER A 286 -39.16 32.65 -6.43
C SER A 286 -39.12 34.18 -6.33
N GLY A 287 -38.79 34.88 -7.43
CA GLY A 287 -38.67 36.33 -7.46
C GLY A 287 -37.50 36.89 -6.65
N LYS A 288 -36.55 36.04 -6.22
CA LYS A 288 -35.35 36.51 -5.51
C LYS A 288 -34.43 37.20 -6.51
N THR A 289 -34.28 38.51 -6.40
CA THR A 289 -33.27 39.27 -7.14
C THR A 289 -31.92 39.10 -6.45
N PHE A 290 -30.89 38.79 -7.23
CA PHE A 290 -29.52 38.72 -6.75
C PHE A 290 -28.96 40.14 -6.62
N SER A 291 -29.28 40.84 -5.53
CA SER A 291 -28.66 42.15 -5.21
C SER A 291 -27.55 42.00 -4.18
N GLY A 292 -26.45 42.74 -4.38
CA GLY A 292 -25.32 42.89 -3.45
C GLY A 292 -24.91 41.64 -2.66
N SER A 293 -25.26 41.61 -1.37
CA SER A 293 -24.91 40.55 -0.42
C SER A 293 -25.48 39.17 -0.79
N THR A 294 -26.68 39.11 -1.37
CA THR A 294 -27.29 37.85 -1.83
C THR A 294 -26.58 37.30 -3.07
N ALA A 295 -26.06 38.17 -3.94
CA ALA A 295 -25.27 37.78 -5.09
C ALA A 295 -23.90 37.22 -4.68
N ALA A 296 -23.23 37.86 -3.71
CA ALA A 296 -21.97 37.37 -3.16
C ALA A 296 -22.12 36.01 -2.44
N GLY A 297 -23.19 35.84 -1.67
CA GLY A 297 -23.55 34.56 -1.07
C GLY A 297 -23.79 33.48 -2.13
N ALA A 298 -24.63 33.76 -3.13
CA ALA A 298 -24.92 32.85 -4.23
C ALA A 298 -23.67 32.47 -5.05
N ALA A 299 -22.76 33.42 -5.27
CA ALA A 299 -21.47 33.16 -5.94
C ALA A 299 -20.57 32.24 -5.11
N PHE A 300 -20.49 32.45 -3.79
CA PHE A 300 -19.78 31.53 -2.90
C PHE A 300 -20.42 30.14 -2.90
N PHE A 301 -21.75 30.04 -2.88
CA PHE A 301 -22.46 28.77 -2.99
C PHE A 301 -22.13 28.06 -4.29
N ALA A 302 -22.19 28.75 -5.42
CA ALA A 302 -21.83 28.20 -6.71
C ALA A 302 -20.36 27.74 -6.75
N ALA A 303 -19.44 28.54 -6.22
CA ALA A 303 -18.02 28.21 -6.16
C ALA A 303 -17.74 27.00 -5.25
N ALA A 304 -18.35 26.97 -4.06
CA ALA A 304 -18.27 25.85 -3.12
C ALA A 304 -18.83 24.57 -3.75
N PHE A 305 -19.96 24.68 -4.45
CA PHE A 305 -20.56 23.56 -5.16
C PHE A 305 -19.63 22.99 -6.24
N VAL A 306 -19.12 23.85 -7.12
CA VAL A 306 -18.14 23.48 -8.16
C VAL A 306 -16.88 22.87 -7.55
N ARG A 307 -16.46 23.30 -6.35
CA ARG A 307 -15.29 22.74 -5.64
C ARG A 307 -15.57 21.38 -4.99
N LEU A 308 -16.75 21.19 -4.41
CA LEU A 308 -17.12 19.96 -3.71
C LEU A 308 -17.43 18.81 -4.69
N MET A 309 -17.99 19.11 -5.87
CA MET A 309 -18.38 18.09 -6.84
C MET A 309 -17.22 17.16 -7.28
N PRO A 310 -16.05 17.66 -7.72
CA PRO A 310 -14.89 16.80 -7.98
C PRO A 310 -14.42 16.02 -6.75
N GLY A 311 -14.61 16.56 -5.54
CA GLY A 311 -14.29 15.90 -4.28
C GLY A 311 -15.12 14.63 -4.07
N VAL A 312 -16.42 14.66 -4.38
CA VAL A 312 -17.28 13.45 -4.33
C VAL A 312 -16.74 12.37 -5.28
N SER A 313 -16.44 12.75 -6.52
CA SER A 313 -15.89 11.84 -7.53
C SER A 313 -14.55 11.24 -7.11
N ARG A 314 -13.67 12.04 -6.48
CA ARG A 314 -12.40 11.56 -5.91
C ARG A 314 -12.62 10.61 -4.75
N ILE A 315 -13.56 10.90 -3.84
CA ILE A 315 -13.90 9.99 -2.74
C ILE A 315 -14.39 8.66 -3.31
N GLN A 316 -15.27 8.67 -4.30
CA GLN A 316 -15.77 7.44 -4.94
C GLN A 316 -14.65 6.63 -5.59
N TYR A 317 -13.79 7.29 -6.37
CA TYR A 317 -12.65 6.65 -7.03
C TYR A 317 -11.69 6.02 -6.01
N ASN A 318 -11.34 6.74 -4.95
CA ASN A 318 -10.44 6.21 -3.92
C ASN A 318 -11.12 5.13 -3.06
N MET A 319 -12.42 5.25 -2.77
CA MET A 319 -13.19 4.23 -2.06
C MET A 319 -13.25 2.92 -2.84
N LEU A 320 -13.31 3.00 -4.17
CA LEU A 320 -13.20 1.85 -5.03
C LEU A 320 -11.86 1.13 -4.82
N HIS A 321 -10.75 1.84 -4.94
CA HIS A 321 -9.41 1.28 -4.70
C HIS A 321 -9.32 0.64 -3.32
N ILE A 322 -9.71 1.36 -2.28
CA ILE A 322 -9.70 0.85 -0.91
C ILE A 322 -10.46 -0.48 -0.79
N ARG A 323 -11.57 -0.62 -1.51
CA ARG A 323 -12.41 -1.81 -1.46
C ARG A 323 -11.79 -3.01 -2.19
N THR A 324 -11.19 -2.78 -3.35
CA THR A 324 -10.47 -3.79 -4.13
C THR A 324 -9.28 -4.36 -3.34
N TYR A 325 -8.50 -3.48 -2.70
CA TYR A 325 -7.25 -3.84 -2.04
C TYR A 325 -7.38 -4.12 -0.53
N LYS A 326 -8.59 -4.05 0.03
CA LYS A 326 -8.84 -4.26 1.46
C LYS A 326 -8.25 -5.58 1.99
N HIS A 327 -8.23 -6.62 1.17
CA HIS A 327 -7.71 -7.94 1.52
C HIS A 327 -6.20 -7.92 1.88
N LEU A 328 -5.43 -6.94 1.38
CA LEU A 328 -4.01 -6.80 1.68
C LEU A 328 -3.73 -6.55 3.16
N PHE A 329 -4.66 -5.91 3.89
CA PHE A 329 -4.55 -5.79 5.37
C PHE A 329 -4.46 -7.15 6.04
N ASP A 330 -5.24 -8.12 5.57
CA ASP A 330 -5.35 -9.44 6.18
C ASP A 330 -4.14 -10.30 5.82
N VAL A 331 -3.70 -10.23 4.56
CA VAL A 331 -2.52 -10.94 4.07
C VAL A 331 -1.26 -10.45 4.77
N LEU A 332 -0.98 -9.14 4.75
CA LEU A 332 0.24 -8.59 5.32
C LEU A 332 0.28 -8.73 6.85
N SER A 333 -0.85 -8.50 7.52
CA SER A 333 -0.91 -8.71 8.97
C SER A 333 -0.66 -10.18 9.33
N LYS A 334 -1.18 -11.13 8.55
CA LYS A 334 -0.96 -12.56 8.78
C LYS A 334 0.50 -12.93 8.53
N ASP A 335 1.12 -12.44 7.45
CA ASP A 335 2.51 -12.74 7.15
C ASP A 335 3.47 -12.11 8.18
N LEU A 336 3.14 -10.91 8.67
CA LEU A 336 3.93 -10.23 9.71
C LEU A 336 3.84 -10.88 11.09
N THR A 337 2.87 -11.75 11.38
CA THR A 337 2.71 -12.36 12.72
C THR A 337 2.66 -13.89 12.71
N GLY A 338 2.34 -14.50 11.57
CA GLY A 338 1.89 -15.89 11.47
C GLY A 338 2.99 -16.89 11.16
N PHE A 339 4.17 -16.45 10.71
CA PHE A 339 5.28 -17.37 10.51
C PHE A 339 5.98 -17.69 11.83
N PRO A 340 6.29 -18.97 12.10
CA PRO A 340 7.22 -19.34 13.16
C PRO A 340 8.55 -18.65 12.88
N GLN A 341 9.26 -18.30 13.93
CA GLN A 341 10.59 -17.71 13.84
C GLN A 341 11.57 -18.70 14.43
N GLU A 342 12.70 -18.85 13.76
CA GLU A 342 13.83 -19.58 14.31
C GLU A 342 14.24 -18.91 15.63
N LYS A 343 14.54 -19.73 16.64
CA LYS A 343 14.91 -19.20 17.95
C LYS A 343 16.25 -18.48 17.80
N ALA A 344 16.34 -17.27 18.35
CA ALA A 344 17.62 -16.59 18.45
C ALA A 344 18.62 -17.44 19.24
N ALA A 345 19.90 -17.36 18.86
CA ALA A 345 20.97 -17.99 19.63
C ALA A 345 20.90 -17.51 21.09
N PRO A 346 21.09 -18.39 22.08
CA PRO A 346 21.23 -17.94 23.46
C PRO A 346 22.41 -16.97 23.58
N GLU A 347 22.21 -15.84 24.27
CA GLU A 347 23.24 -14.80 24.47
C GLU A 347 24.49 -15.35 25.17
N ASN A 348 24.32 -16.39 26.00
CA ASN A 348 25.38 -17.14 26.68
C ASN A 348 25.39 -18.61 26.24
N GLY A 349 25.30 -18.86 24.93
CA GLY A 349 25.26 -20.23 24.39
C GLY A 349 26.50 -21.04 24.77
N THR A 350 26.29 -22.33 25.04
CA THR A 350 27.37 -23.31 25.21
C THR A 350 28.28 -23.32 23.97
N ASP A 351 29.59 -23.31 24.18
CA ASP A 351 30.56 -23.47 23.09
C ASP A 351 30.46 -24.91 22.55
N LEU A 352 29.83 -25.05 21.40
CA LEU A 352 29.64 -26.32 20.70
C LEU A 352 30.80 -26.56 19.74
N THR A 353 31.95 -27.04 20.23
CA THR A 353 33.08 -27.42 19.36
C THR A 353 33.06 -28.91 19.03
N PHE A 354 33.19 -29.29 17.75
CA PHE A 354 33.33 -30.70 17.35
C PHE A 354 34.75 -31.24 17.58
N ARG A 355 34.94 -32.08 18.60
CA ARG A 355 36.25 -32.64 19.00
C ARG A 355 36.35 -34.15 18.87
N LYS A 356 35.29 -34.91 19.12
CA LYS A 356 35.34 -36.39 19.12
C LYS A 356 34.31 -37.03 18.19
N GLU A 357 33.02 -36.78 18.39
CA GLU A 357 31.95 -37.52 17.70
C GLU A 357 30.66 -36.70 17.52
N LEU A 358 29.96 -36.98 16.41
CA LEU A 358 28.59 -36.54 16.13
C LEU A 358 27.67 -37.77 16.20
N LYS A 359 26.65 -37.71 17.04
CA LYS A 359 25.70 -38.80 17.29
C LYS A 359 24.29 -38.40 16.91
N LEU A 360 23.69 -39.17 16.01
CA LEU A 360 22.27 -39.14 15.70
C LEU A 360 21.64 -40.31 16.45
N GLU A 361 20.77 -40.05 17.42
CA GLU A 361 20.21 -41.06 18.30
C GLU A 361 18.69 -41.19 18.10
N ASN A 362 18.26 -42.35 17.60
CA ASN A 362 16.85 -42.70 17.40
C ASN A 362 16.04 -41.65 16.61
N ILE A 363 16.64 -41.11 15.54
CA ILE A 363 16.04 -40.08 14.70
C ILE A 363 14.82 -40.60 13.97
N SER A 364 13.67 -39.98 14.22
CA SER A 364 12.47 -40.12 13.40
C SER A 364 12.08 -38.76 12.80
N PHE A 365 11.72 -38.73 11.51
CA PHE A 365 11.38 -37.48 10.81
C PHE A 365 10.37 -37.67 9.67
N ARG A 366 9.45 -36.71 9.53
CA ARG A 366 8.57 -36.47 8.38
C ARG A 366 8.49 -34.98 8.03
N TYR A 367 8.29 -34.64 6.75
CA TYR A 367 8.18 -33.23 6.33
C TYR A 367 6.86 -32.56 6.75
N SER A 368 5.79 -33.33 6.88
CA SER A 368 4.46 -32.88 7.28
C SER A 368 3.71 -34.03 7.97
N PRO A 369 2.77 -33.75 8.89
CA PRO A 369 1.92 -34.78 9.50
C PRO A 369 1.26 -35.73 8.50
N GLU A 370 0.92 -35.22 7.30
CA GLU A 370 0.27 -36.00 6.23
C GLU A 370 1.23 -36.77 5.32
N THR A 371 2.54 -36.53 5.45
CA THR A 371 3.55 -37.23 4.64
C THR A 371 4.06 -38.49 5.37
N PRO A 372 4.50 -39.52 4.62
CA PRO A 372 5.10 -40.70 5.22
C PRO A 372 6.35 -40.36 6.02
N VAL A 373 6.62 -41.18 7.03
CA VAL A 373 7.88 -41.13 7.80
C VAL A 373 9.04 -41.46 6.87
N ILE A 374 10.06 -40.62 6.87
CA ILE A 374 11.25 -40.75 6.00
C ILE A 374 12.39 -41.45 6.73
N LEU A 375 12.58 -41.11 8.00
CA LEU A 375 13.53 -41.75 8.90
C LEU A 375 12.74 -42.29 10.09
N ASP A 376 12.98 -43.55 10.47
CA ASP A 376 12.34 -44.19 11.61
C ASP A 376 13.39 -44.79 12.54
N LYS A 377 13.55 -44.18 13.73
CA LYS A 377 14.50 -44.59 14.78
C LYS A 377 15.93 -44.80 14.28
N PHE A 378 16.35 -44.02 13.30
CA PHE A 378 17.68 -44.13 12.71
C PHE A 378 18.75 -43.67 13.70
N SER A 379 19.84 -44.45 13.84
CA SER A 379 20.97 -44.09 14.70
C SER A 379 22.30 -44.21 13.95
N LEU A 380 23.18 -43.24 14.16
CA LEU A 380 24.50 -43.17 13.53
C LEU A 380 25.47 -42.42 14.44
N THR A 381 26.70 -42.90 14.54
CA THR A 381 27.80 -42.20 15.21
C THR A 381 28.90 -41.95 14.19
N LEU A 382 29.40 -40.72 14.13
CA LEU A 382 30.46 -40.27 13.23
C LEU A 382 31.62 -39.74 14.06
N GLY A 383 32.80 -40.33 13.91
CA GLY A 383 34.02 -39.85 14.54
C GLY A 383 34.56 -38.59 13.85
N ARG A 384 35.33 -37.79 14.58
CA ARG A 384 36.07 -36.66 14.01
C ARG A 384 37.06 -37.18 12.95
N GLN A 385 37.17 -36.45 11.84
CA GLN A 385 37.98 -36.81 10.65
C GLN A 385 37.52 -38.08 9.92
N GLU A 386 36.38 -38.67 10.30
CA GLU A 386 35.80 -39.79 9.57
C GLU A 386 35.12 -39.28 8.28
N ALA A 387 35.31 -40.03 7.18
CA ALA A 387 34.66 -39.77 5.91
C ALA A 387 33.62 -40.87 5.64
N VAL A 388 32.33 -40.51 5.67
CA VAL A 388 31.23 -41.46 5.52
C VAL A 388 30.43 -41.16 4.25
N ALA A 389 30.18 -42.20 3.47
CA ALA A 389 29.35 -42.14 2.26
C ALA A 389 27.95 -42.70 2.54
N LEU A 390 26.91 -41.89 2.31
CA LEU A 390 25.51 -42.33 2.39
C LEU A 390 25.05 -42.85 1.02
N VAL A 391 24.80 -44.16 0.92
CA VAL A 391 24.37 -44.82 -0.32
C VAL A 391 22.94 -45.33 -0.20
N GLY A 392 22.14 -45.20 -1.25
CA GLY A 392 20.75 -45.66 -1.28
C GLY A 392 19.99 -45.12 -2.48
N THR A 393 18.79 -45.61 -2.73
CA THR A 393 17.92 -45.17 -3.83
C THR A 393 17.51 -43.69 -3.69
N THR A 394 17.18 -43.03 -4.79
CA THR A 394 16.63 -41.66 -4.77
C THR A 394 15.36 -41.62 -3.94
N GLY A 395 15.23 -40.63 -3.05
CA GLY A 395 14.09 -40.52 -2.14
C GLY A 395 14.21 -41.31 -0.82
N ALA A 396 15.26 -42.13 -0.64
CA ALA A 396 15.48 -42.89 0.61
C ALA A 396 15.83 -42.04 1.86
N GLY A 397 15.76 -40.70 1.79
CA GLY A 397 16.02 -39.82 2.93
C GLY A 397 17.47 -39.38 3.14
N LYS A 398 18.40 -39.67 2.22
CA LYS A 398 19.82 -39.28 2.34
C LYS A 398 20.05 -37.78 2.56
N SER A 399 19.47 -36.94 1.71
CA SER A 399 19.58 -35.47 1.85
C SER A 399 18.88 -34.98 3.12
N THR A 400 17.76 -35.61 3.50
CA THR A 400 17.06 -35.32 4.76
C THR A 400 17.96 -35.61 5.96
N LEU A 401 18.65 -36.75 5.99
CA LEU A 401 19.60 -37.10 7.05
C LEU A 401 20.76 -36.08 7.13
N ALA A 402 21.31 -35.69 5.98
CA ALA A 402 22.35 -34.66 5.92
C ALA A 402 21.85 -33.30 6.44
N HIS A 403 20.62 -32.90 6.09
CA HIS A 403 20.00 -31.68 6.60
C HIS A 403 19.73 -31.72 8.11
N ILE A 404 19.35 -32.89 8.66
CA ILE A 404 19.19 -33.07 10.11
C ILE A 404 20.55 -32.98 10.82
N ALA A 405 21.57 -33.66 10.30
CA ALA A 405 22.93 -33.58 10.84
C ALA A 405 23.48 -32.15 10.80
N ALA A 406 23.21 -31.41 9.72
CA ALA A 406 23.57 -30.00 9.58
C ALA A 406 22.72 -29.04 10.44
N GLY A 407 21.66 -29.54 11.07
CA GLY A 407 20.77 -28.73 11.90
C GLY A 407 19.75 -27.90 11.11
N PHE A 408 19.59 -28.07 9.80
CA PHE A 408 18.54 -27.40 9.02
C PHE A 408 17.15 -27.96 9.32
N LEU A 409 17.06 -29.24 9.68
CA LEU A 409 15.81 -29.91 10.03
C LEU A 409 15.90 -30.43 11.47
N ALA A 410 14.91 -30.07 12.29
CA ALA A 410 14.74 -30.66 13.61
C ALA A 410 14.03 -32.02 13.48
N PRO A 411 14.52 -33.09 14.13
CA PRO A 411 13.84 -34.38 14.13
C PRO A 411 12.51 -34.32 14.91
N ASP A 412 11.52 -35.12 14.52
CA ASP A 412 10.26 -35.24 15.28
C ASP A 412 10.47 -36.00 16.60
N ALA A 413 11.42 -36.95 16.61
CA ALA A 413 11.85 -37.69 17.79
C ALA A 413 13.33 -38.08 17.65
N GLY A 414 13.97 -38.31 18.80
CA GLY A 414 15.42 -38.51 18.89
C GLY A 414 16.16 -37.19 19.10
N LYS A 415 17.49 -37.24 19.06
CA LYS A 415 18.34 -36.04 19.21
C LYS A 415 19.64 -36.17 18.42
N VAL A 416 20.22 -35.03 18.08
CA VAL A 416 21.53 -34.95 17.44
C VAL A 416 22.47 -34.27 18.42
N THR A 417 23.54 -34.98 18.81
CA THR A 417 24.51 -34.47 19.78
C THR A 417 25.91 -34.44 19.19
N VAL A 418 26.68 -33.41 19.51
CA VAL A 418 28.10 -33.32 19.21
C VAL A 418 28.86 -33.33 20.54
N ASP A 419 29.74 -34.30 20.71
CA ASP A 419 30.47 -34.56 21.97
C ASP A 419 29.57 -34.65 23.21
N GLY A 420 28.33 -35.13 23.03
CA GLY A 420 27.33 -35.32 24.09
C GLY A 420 26.41 -34.12 24.35
N ILE A 421 26.63 -32.98 23.69
CA ILE A 421 25.78 -31.78 23.80
C ILE A 421 24.81 -31.73 22.62
N ASP A 422 23.53 -31.45 22.87
CA ASP A 422 22.52 -31.36 21.81
C ASP A 422 22.76 -30.12 20.92
N ILE A 423 22.79 -30.30 19.60
CA ILE A 423 23.01 -29.20 18.66
C ILE A 423 21.89 -28.14 18.73
N GLN A 424 20.70 -28.51 19.21
CA GLN A 424 19.57 -27.58 19.38
C GLN A 424 19.77 -26.59 20.52
N GLU A 425 20.73 -26.82 21.43
CA GLU A 425 21.07 -25.87 22.49
C GLU A 425 21.73 -24.60 21.93
N ASN A 426 22.55 -24.72 20.88
CA ASN A 426 23.20 -23.58 20.23
C ASN A 426 23.47 -23.86 18.73
N LEU A 427 22.37 -23.94 17.98
CA LEU A 427 22.37 -24.28 16.55
C LEU A 427 23.31 -23.40 15.70
N PRO A 428 23.40 -22.06 15.92
CA PRO A 428 24.31 -21.23 15.14
C PRO A 428 25.79 -21.51 15.40
N ALA A 429 26.18 -21.91 16.62
CA ALA A 429 27.56 -22.32 16.90
C ALA A 429 27.92 -23.64 16.20
N TRP A 430 26.97 -24.57 16.12
CA TRP A 430 27.12 -25.81 15.35
C TRP A 430 27.26 -25.53 13.84
N GLN A 431 26.32 -24.76 13.27
CA GLN A 431 26.30 -24.47 11.83
C GLN A 431 27.55 -23.72 11.33
N LYS A 432 28.19 -22.89 12.17
CA LYS A 432 29.47 -22.23 11.85
C LYS A 432 30.63 -23.20 11.55
N GLN A 433 30.53 -24.45 11.98
CA GLN A 433 31.56 -25.48 11.76
C GLN A 433 31.26 -26.38 10.56
N ILE A 434 30.15 -26.14 9.85
CA ILE A 434 29.68 -27.01 8.78
C ILE A 434 29.89 -26.34 7.43
N GLY A 435 30.70 -26.98 6.58
CA GLY A 435 30.71 -26.68 5.15
C GLY A 435 29.62 -27.48 4.43
N CYS A 436 28.74 -26.81 3.69
CA CYS A 436 27.70 -27.47 2.89
C CYS A 436 27.89 -27.13 1.41
N VAL A 437 27.97 -28.16 0.56
CA VAL A 437 27.95 -28.00 -0.90
C VAL A 437 26.56 -28.44 -1.39
N PRO A 438 25.70 -27.50 -1.81
CA PRO A 438 24.33 -27.84 -2.21
C PRO A 438 24.31 -28.58 -3.55
N GLN A 439 23.32 -29.46 -3.73
CA GLN A 439 23.12 -30.17 -5.00
C GLN A 439 22.80 -29.20 -6.16
N ASN A 440 22.05 -28.14 -5.88
CA ASN A 440 21.77 -27.05 -6.82
C ASN A 440 22.45 -25.78 -6.31
N ILE A 441 23.40 -25.27 -7.10
CA ILE A 441 24.16 -24.06 -6.75
C ILE A 441 23.41 -22.84 -7.26
N TYR A 442 23.13 -21.89 -6.38
CA TYR A 442 22.67 -20.55 -6.74
C TYR A 442 23.85 -19.59 -6.63
N LEU A 443 24.23 -18.98 -7.75
CA LEU A 443 25.27 -17.96 -7.78
C LEU A 443 24.63 -16.57 -7.68
N LEU A 444 25.18 -15.74 -6.80
CA LEU A 444 24.90 -14.31 -6.76
C LEU A 444 25.38 -13.67 -8.06
N ASN A 445 24.67 -12.63 -8.51
CA ASN A 445 25.11 -11.82 -9.62
C ASN A 445 26.26 -10.90 -9.17
N GLY A 446 27.46 -11.46 -9.15
CA GLY A 446 28.67 -10.87 -8.59
C GLY A 446 29.93 -11.57 -9.09
N SER A 447 31.08 -11.19 -8.55
CA SER A 447 32.37 -11.81 -8.88
C SER A 447 32.48 -13.25 -8.36
N VAL A 448 33.50 -13.97 -8.82
CA VAL A 448 33.83 -15.30 -8.26
C VAL A 448 34.17 -15.18 -6.78
N ALA A 449 34.95 -14.17 -6.40
CA ALA A 449 35.35 -13.92 -5.02
C ALA A 449 34.13 -13.68 -4.11
N GLU A 450 33.15 -12.88 -4.55
CA GLU A 450 31.90 -12.63 -3.81
C GLU A 450 31.03 -13.89 -3.64
N ASN A 451 31.06 -14.80 -4.61
CA ASN A 451 30.35 -16.07 -4.52
C ASN A 451 31.06 -17.09 -3.60
N VAL A 452 32.39 -17.03 -3.50
CA VAL A 452 33.19 -17.86 -2.59
C VAL A 452 33.10 -17.34 -1.16
N ALA A 453 33.32 -16.03 -0.95
CA ALA A 453 33.18 -15.35 0.33
C ALA A 453 31.72 -14.90 0.56
N PHE A 454 30.79 -15.86 0.56
CA PHE A 454 29.35 -15.59 0.61
C PHE A 454 28.94 -14.84 1.88
N GLY A 455 28.33 -13.67 1.73
CA GLY A 455 27.87 -12.84 2.85
C GLY A 455 28.94 -11.96 3.48
N VAL A 456 30.14 -11.89 2.88
CA VAL A 456 31.21 -10.95 3.25
C VAL A 456 31.11 -9.71 2.36
N GLU A 457 31.28 -8.52 2.93
CA GLU A 457 31.34 -7.28 2.14
C GLU A 457 32.54 -7.31 1.18
N PRO A 458 32.41 -6.83 -0.07
CA PRO A 458 33.48 -6.91 -1.08
C PRO A 458 34.83 -6.39 -0.60
N GLU A 459 34.83 -5.32 0.21
CA GLU A 459 36.03 -4.69 0.76
C GLU A 459 36.72 -5.52 1.86
N ALA A 460 36.03 -6.49 2.44
CA ALA A 460 36.52 -7.36 3.51
C ALA A 460 36.91 -8.76 3.01
N ILE A 461 36.84 -9.01 1.70
CA ILE A 461 37.24 -10.28 1.11
C ILE A 461 38.77 -10.35 1.05
N ASP A 462 39.34 -11.35 1.72
CA ASP A 462 40.75 -11.69 1.57
C ASP A 462 40.99 -12.35 0.21
N LEU A 463 41.93 -11.80 -0.57
CA LEU A 463 42.25 -12.24 -1.92
C LEU A 463 43.62 -12.92 -2.01
N GLU A 464 44.40 -12.94 -0.93
CA GLU A 464 45.62 -13.73 -0.81
C GLU A 464 45.28 -15.20 -0.53
#